data_AF-A0A838QPW1-F1
#
_entry.id   AF-A0A838QPW1-F1
#
_cell.length_a   1.000
_cell.length_b   1.000
_cell.length_c   1.000
_cell.angle_alpha   90.00
_cell.angle_beta   90.00
_cell.angle_gamma   90.00
#
_symmetry.space_group_name_H-M   'P 1'
#
loop_
_entity.id
_entity.type
_entity.pdbx_description
1 polymer ?
#
loop_
_entity_poly.entity_id
_entity_poly.type
_entity_poly.pdbx_seq_one_letter_code
_entity_poly.pdbx_strand_id
1 'polypeptide(L)'
;MTALWLELGEKWTYPFFTSATLLLIILILWVGITRTTFLIFLLVTTSHFLLVQFPDVANHVNLSIYCNVILIVGIIYSLIRSRDFPSDEDYFVMMRPLLQLTVILMYFLAGFHKLNLDFFDPGVSCIGVMAGSLARVSKSDFGGVPIGLILLAAIFAVSYRLLSGSPIRPYLRAGAVIGLIMLAALLVLKPVPGIDPSSSPSVILALAVIVIAWELVGGPLFAVPRFQAPLLAFSWAMHSSLALIGFVDFGAFALSLLLVFVPSPYLNLMSNRVQVPGVGPSMHRAHLYFATCVMVAIASGLGSRLIAGIVFNLAALVLLGPVLSMLAGRAPRPAWDGVPLPNRLTPRWMFIFPVFLFLHGITSHLG
;
A
#
# COMPACT_ATOMS: atom_id res chain seq x y z
N MET A 1 -7.06 10.19 -1.39
CA MET A 1 -7.74 10.89 -0.28
C MET A 1 -7.45 10.22 1.06
N THR A 2 -7.79 8.95 1.26
CA THR A 2 -7.57 8.24 2.54
C THR A 2 -6.10 8.20 2.99
N ALA A 3 -5.17 7.92 2.08
CA ALA A 3 -3.73 7.92 2.41
C ALA A 3 -3.26 9.30 2.92
N LEU A 4 -3.66 10.38 2.25
CA LEU A 4 -3.35 11.75 2.67
C LEU A 4 -4.01 12.12 4.00
N TRP A 5 -5.22 11.63 4.25
CA TRP A 5 -5.87 11.81 5.55
C TRP A 5 -5.08 11.12 6.67
N LEU A 6 -4.64 9.88 6.45
CA LEU A 6 -3.86 9.14 7.43
C LEU A 6 -2.50 9.81 7.70
N GLU A 7 -1.83 10.33 6.67
CA GLU A 7 -0.60 11.13 6.81
C GLU A 7 -0.80 12.32 7.77
N LEU A 8 -1.84 13.13 7.54
CA LEU A 8 -2.12 14.32 8.35
C LEU A 8 -2.67 13.98 9.75
N GLY A 9 -3.36 12.85 9.84
CA GLY A 9 -4.06 12.39 11.03
C GLY A 9 -3.24 11.47 11.94
N GLU A 10 -2.07 10.99 11.52
CA GLU A 10 -1.30 10.05 12.34
C GLU A 10 -0.75 10.72 13.60
N LYS A 11 -0.19 11.93 13.45
CA LYS A 11 0.48 12.69 14.51
C LYS A 11 -0.31 13.89 15.02
N TRP A 12 -1.34 14.32 14.28
CA TRP A 12 -2.11 15.55 14.58
C TRP A 12 -1.24 16.80 14.78
N THR A 13 -0.09 16.87 14.11
CA THR A 13 0.85 18.00 14.22
C THR A 13 0.20 19.34 13.83
N TYR A 14 -0.73 19.32 12.87
CA TYR A 14 -1.46 20.49 12.38
C TYR A 14 -2.98 20.31 12.53
N PRO A 15 -3.54 20.31 13.76
CA PRO A 15 -4.89 19.82 14.04
C PRO A 15 -5.98 20.59 13.29
N PHE A 16 -5.79 21.91 13.10
CA PHE A 16 -6.73 22.73 12.33
C PHE A 16 -6.75 22.33 10.85
N PHE A 17 -5.58 22.18 10.22
CA PHE A 17 -5.48 21.78 8.81
C PHE A 17 -5.94 20.34 8.60
N THR A 18 -5.56 19.43 9.51
CA THR A 18 -6.02 18.03 9.53
C THR A 18 -7.55 18.00 9.57
N SER A 19 -8.18 18.71 10.50
CA SER A 19 -9.64 18.77 10.63
C SER A 19 -10.32 19.39 9.39
N ALA A 20 -9.77 20.50 8.86
CA ALA A 20 -10.27 21.12 7.64
C ALA A 20 -10.19 20.19 6.43
N THR A 21 -9.11 19.42 6.31
CA THR A 21 -8.93 18.42 5.25
C THR A 21 -9.93 17.28 5.39
N LEU A 22 -10.22 16.81 6.61
CA LEU A 22 -11.27 15.82 6.84
C LEU A 22 -12.64 16.34 6.42
N LEU A 23 -12.99 17.57 6.81
CA LEU A 23 -14.23 18.23 6.40
C LEU A 23 -14.32 18.37 4.88
N LEU A 24 -13.24 18.75 4.22
CA LEU A 24 -13.16 18.81 2.75
C LEU A 24 -13.42 17.43 2.12
N ILE A 25 -12.80 16.37 2.64
CA ILE A 25 -13.02 15.00 2.13
C ILE A 25 -14.48 14.58 2.34
N ILE A 26 -15.06 14.82 3.52
CA ILE A 26 -16.47 14.51 3.81
C ILE A 26 -17.40 15.26 2.86
N LEU A 27 -17.14 16.56 2.63
CA LEU A 27 -17.91 17.39 1.70
C LEU A 27 -17.81 16.83 0.27
N ILE A 28 -16.62 16.45 -0.18
CA ILE A 28 -16.43 15.86 -1.52
C ILE A 28 -17.16 14.52 -1.63
N LEU A 29 -17.12 13.67 -0.61
CA LEU A 29 -17.87 12.41 -0.61
C LEU A 29 -19.39 12.64 -0.62
N TRP A 30 -19.86 13.69 0.05
CA TRP A 30 -21.28 14.05 0.10
C TRP A 30 -21.79 14.63 -1.24
N VAL A 31 -21.04 15.54 -1.85
CA VAL A 31 -21.37 16.13 -3.17
C VAL A 31 -21.16 15.14 -4.31
N GLY A 32 -20.22 14.22 -4.13
CA GLY A 32 -19.77 13.27 -5.16
C GLY A 32 -18.34 13.56 -5.60
N ILE A 33 -17.58 12.49 -5.79
CA ILE A 33 -16.22 12.57 -6.34
C ILE A 33 -16.36 12.82 -7.84
N THR A 34 -15.97 14.01 -8.27
CA THR A 34 -15.87 14.43 -9.67
C THR A 34 -14.43 14.82 -9.95
N ARG A 35 -14.03 14.95 -11.22
CA ARG A 35 -12.69 15.45 -11.58
C ARG A 35 -12.38 16.80 -10.95
N THR A 36 -13.35 17.71 -10.93
CA THR A 36 -13.18 19.06 -10.37
C THR A 36 -13.01 19.02 -8.86
N THR A 37 -13.87 18.28 -8.15
CA THR A 37 -13.76 18.18 -6.68
C THR A 37 -12.48 17.45 -6.27
N PHE A 38 -12.05 16.44 -7.03
CA PHE A 38 -10.78 15.77 -6.82
C PHE A 38 -9.56 16.66 -7.14
N LEU A 39 -9.62 17.47 -8.19
CA LEU A 39 -8.58 18.47 -8.51
C LEU A 39 -8.40 19.48 -7.38
N ILE A 40 -9.48 20.02 -6.85
CA ILE A 40 -9.45 20.94 -5.69
C ILE A 40 -8.75 20.27 -4.50
N PHE A 41 -9.12 19.02 -4.21
CA PHE A 41 -8.48 18.25 -3.14
C PHE A 41 -6.97 18.09 -3.36
N LEU A 42 -6.55 17.74 -4.57
CA LEU A 42 -5.13 17.58 -4.91
C LEU A 42 -4.37 18.91 -4.80
N LEU A 43 -4.95 20.02 -5.28
CA LEU A 43 -4.33 21.34 -5.18
C LEU A 43 -4.15 21.77 -3.72
N VAL A 44 -5.19 21.63 -2.88
CA VAL A 44 -5.15 22.00 -1.47
C VAL A 44 -4.10 21.19 -0.71
N THR A 45 -4.11 19.87 -0.87
CA THR A 45 -3.18 18.97 -0.16
C THR A 45 -1.73 19.16 -0.62
N THR A 46 -1.51 19.31 -1.92
CA THR A 46 -0.17 19.56 -2.48
C THR A 46 0.39 20.90 -2.03
N SER A 47 -0.43 21.96 -2.04
CA SER A 47 -0.03 23.29 -1.58
C SER A 47 0.37 23.27 -0.10
N HIS A 48 -0.35 22.53 0.74
CA HIS A 48 0.03 22.41 2.15
C HIS A 48 1.40 21.79 2.34
N PHE A 49 1.69 20.66 1.70
CA PHE A 49 3.02 20.03 1.84
C PHE A 49 4.13 20.95 1.34
N LEU A 50 3.94 21.61 0.18
CA LEU A 50 4.95 22.48 -0.41
C LEU A 50 5.20 23.77 0.39
N LEU A 51 4.15 24.35 0.99
CA LEU A 51 4.25 25.65 1.67
C LEU A 51 4.55 25.54 3.16
N VAL A 52 4.23 24.42 3.80
CA VAL A 52 4.28 24.28 5.26
C VAL A 52 5.29 23.24 5.73
N GLN A 53 5.43 22.12 5.01
CA GLN A 53 6.26 20.99 5.47
C GLN A 53 7.59 20.88 4.72
N PHE A 54 7.62 21.24 3.43
CA PHE A 54 8.85 21.19 2.64
C PHE A 54 9.91 22.18 3.18
N PRO A 55 11.20 21.79 3.26
CA PRO A 55 11.82 20.56 2.76
C PRO A 55 11.84 19.36 3.73
N ASP A 56 11.37 19.52 4.97
CA ASP A 56 11.45 18.48 6.02
C ASP A 56 10.25 17.51 5.95
N VAL A 57 10.22 16.71 4.89
CA VAL A 57 9.17 15.71 4.65
C VAL A 57 9.76 14.32 4.45
N ALA A 58 9.02 13.30 4.87
CA ALA A 58 9.41 11.92 4.63
C ALA A 58 9.40 11.56 3.14
N ASN A 59 10.20 10.56 2.75
CA ASN A 59 10.35 10.15 1.35
C ASN A 59 9.01 9.75 0.68
N HIS A 60 8.09 9.13 1.42
CA HIS A 60 6.77 8.79 0.88
C HIS A 60 5.87 10.01 0.68
N VAL A 61 6.07 11.09 1.45
CA VAL A 61 5.38 12.38 1.23
C VAL A 61 5.89 13.05 -0.05
N ASN A 62 7.21 13.03 -0.31
CA ASN A 62 7.77 13.48 -1.59
C ASN A 62 7.16 12.72 -2.78
N LEU A 63 7.03 11.40 -2.66
CA LEU A 63 6.38 10.58 -3.67
C LEU A 63 4.88 10.88 -3.81
N SER A 64 4.21 11.19 -2.71
CA SER A 64 2.81 11.62 -2.71
C SER A 64 2.61 12.94 -3.44
N ILE A 65 3.49 13.93 -3.21
CA ILE A 65 3.52 15.20 -3.96
C ILE A 65 3.73 14.94 -5.45
N TYR A 66 4.70 14.11 -5.82
CA TYR A 66 4.95 13.71 -7.21
C TYR A 66 3.71 13.07 -7.85
N CYS A 67 3.06 12.12 -7.17
CA CYS A 67 1.82 11.51 -7.61
C CYS A 67 0.70 12.54 -7.79
N ASN A 68 0.54 13.47 -6.83
CA ASN A 68 -0.45 14.53 -6.93
C ASN A 68 -0.21 15.42 -8.14
N VAL A 69 1.03 15.83 -8.41
CA VAL A 69 1.38 16.65 -9.59
C VAL A 69 0.99 15.93 -10.88
N ILE A 70 1.30 14.64 -11.00
CA ILE A 70 0.94 13.84 -12.17
C ILE A 70 -0.57 13.73 -12.35
N LEU A 71 -1.30 13.50 -11.25
CA LEU A 71 -2.76 13.44 -11.26
C LEU A 71 -3.38 14.80 -11.62
N ILE A 72 -2.86 15.91 -11.07
CA ILE A 72 -3.29 17.28 -11.41
C ILE A 72 -3.11 17.53 -12.91
N VAL A 73 -1.93 17.25 -13.45
CA VAL A 73 -1.63 17.43 -14.88
C VAL A 73 -2.53 16.54 -15.75
N GLY A 74 -2.75 15.29 -15.34
CA GLY A 74 -3.66 14.38 -16.00
C GLY A 74 -5.11 14.88 -16.00
N ILE A 75 -5.61 15.38 -14.87
CA ILE A 75 -6.97 15.93 -14.77
C ILE A 75 -7.10 17.15 -15.68
N ILE A 76 -6.17 18.12 -15.59
CA ILE A 76 -6.17 19.31 -16.46
C ILE A 76 -6.18 18.90 -17.94
N TYR A 77 -5.31 17.96 -18.33
CA TYR A 77 -5.27 17.45 -19.70
C TYR A 77 -6.61 16.82 -20.12
N SER A 78 -7.19 15.95 -19.29
CA SER A 78 -8.48 15.30 -19.59
C SER A 78 -9.65 16.28 -19.64
N LEU A 79 -9.61 17.39 -18.89
CA LEU A 79 -10.63 18.43 -18.91
C LEU A 79 -10.52 19.28 -20.19
N ILE A 80 -9.30 19.62 -20.61
CA ILE A 80 -9.04 20.32 -21.89
C ILE A 80 -9.44 19.43 -23.07
N ARG A 81 -9.20 18.12 -22.97
CA ARG A 81 -9.53 17.10 -23.97
C ARG A 81 -10.78 16.30 -23.60
N SER A 82 -11.80 16.95 -23.06
CA SER A 82 -13.01 16.28 -22.55
C SER A 82 -13.71 15.37 -23.55
N ARG A 83 -13.62 15.65 -24.85
CA ARG A 83 -14.15 14.78 -25.92
C ARG A 83 -13.41 13.44 -26.03
N ASP A 84 -12.10 13.44 -25.79
CA ASP A 84 -11.26 12.23 -25.86
C ASP A 84 -11.37 11.40 -24.57
N PHE A 85 -11.76 12.03 -23.46
CA PHE A 85 -11.91 11.41 -22.13
C PHE A 85 -13.27 11.76 -21.50
N PRO A 86 -14.38 11.21 -22.02
CA PRO A 86 -15.72 11.57 -21.56
C PRO A 86 -16.06 11.05 -20.15
N SER A 87 -15.44 9.96 -19.70
CA SER A 87 -15.78 9.31 -18.42
C SER A 87 -14.60 9.25 -17.43
N ASP A 88 -14.87 9.16 -16.14
CA ASP A 88 -13.82 9.05 -15.11
C ASP A 88 -13.00 7.75 -15.23
N GLU A 89 -13.60 6.69 -15.79
CA GLU A 89 -12.87 5.47 -16.14
C GLU A 89 -11.83 5.74 -17.23
N ASP A 90 -12.15 6.55 -18.26
CA ASP A 90 -11.18 6.91 -19.31
C ASP A 90 -9.98 7.68 -18.73
N TYR A 91 -10.24 8.60 -17.80
CA TYR A 91 -9.19 9.29 -17.05
C TYR A 91 -8.34 8.30 -16.23
N PHE A 92 -8.98 7.40 -15.47
CA PHE A 92 -8.25 6.42 -14.67
C PHE A 92 -7.39 5.50 -15.54
N VAL A 93 -7.94 5.02 -16.66
CA VAL A 93 -7.24 4.19 -17.64
C VAL A 93 -6.06 4.96 -18.25
N MET A 94 -6.24 6.24 -18.61
CA MET A 94 -5.15 7.11 -19.08
C MET A 94 -4.02 7.25 -18.07
N MET A 95 -4.32 7.41 -16.78
CA MET A 95 -3.31 7.60 -15.73
C MET A 95 -2.63 6.32 -15.28
N ARG A 96 -3.28 5.17 -15.47
CA ARG A 96 -2.85 3.88 -14.92
C ARG A 96 -1.38 3.54 -15.24
N PRO A 97 -0.89 3.65 -16.48
CA PRO A 97 0.51 3.33 -16.79
C PRO A 97 1.53 4.17 -16.04
N LEU A 98 1.23 5.46 -15.86
CA LEU A 98 2.13 6.38 -15.15
C LEU A 98 2.24 5.98 -13.69
N LEU A 99 1.11 5.69 -13.04
CA LEU A 99 1.09 5.24 -11.65
C LEU A 99 1.71 3.84 -11.47
N GLN A 100 1.50 2.92 -12.42
CA GLN A 100 2.15 1.61 -12.41
C GLN A 100 3.68 1.75 -12.51
N LEU A 101 4.18 2.58 -13.43
CA LEU A 101 5.60 2.87 -13.56
C LEU A 101 6.15 3.55 -12.30
N THR A 102 5.41 4.47 -11.69
CA THR A 102 5.79 5.08 -10.41
C THR A 102 6.05 4.03 -9.33
N VAL A 103 5.16 3.05 -9.18
CA VAL A 103 5.33 1.96 -8.20
C VAL A 103 6.53 1.09 -8.54
N ILE A 104 6.67 0.68 -9.80
CA ILE A 104 7.78 -0.15 -10.26
C ILE A 104 9.12 0.55 -10.02
N LEU A 105 9.23 1.82 -10.40
CA LEU A 105 10.43 2.63 -10.21
C LEU A 105 10.69 2.88 -8.74
N MET A 106 9.67 3.18 -7.93
CA MET A 106 9.82 3.36 -6.48
C MET A 106 10.43 2.12 -5.83
N TYR A 107 9.91 0.93 -6.12
CA TYR A 107 10.49 -0.31 -5.59
C TYR A 107 11.91 -0.52 -6.07
N PHE A 108 12.16 -0.37 -7.36
CA PHE A 108 13.51 -0.53 -7.92
C PHE A 108 14.51 0.42 -7.27
N LEU A 109 14.17 1.70 -7.16
CA LEU A 109 15.02 2.74 -6.57
C LEU A 109 15.22 2.52 -5.06
N ALA A 110 14.19 2.09 -4.33
CA ALA A 110 14.31 1.73 -2.92
C ALA A 110 15.31 0.57 -2.73
N GLY A 111 15.27 -0.43 -3.61
CA GLY A 111 16.22 -1.55 -3.58
C GLY A 111 17.62 -1.10 -3.94
N PHE A 112 17.75 -0.24 -4.94
CA PHE A 112 19.03 0.33 -5.38
C PHE A 112 19.71 1.11 -4.25
N HIS A 113 18.99 1.97 -3.55
CA HIS A 113 19.52 2.72 -2.42
C HIS A 113 19.89 1.86 -1.22
N LYS A 114 19.36 0.62 -1.13
CA LYS A 114 19.72 -0.35 -0.09
C LYS A 114 20.94 -1.21 -0.43
N LEU A 115 21.56 -1.02 -1.60
CA LEU A 115 22.82 -1.69 -1.95
C LEU A 115 24.04 -1.09 -1.26
N ASN A 116 23.85 -0.15 -0.32
CA ASN A 116 24.92 0.40 0.50
C ASN A 116 25.31 -0.57 1.64
N LEU A 117 26.55 -0.47 2.13
CA LEU A 117 27.08 -1.37 3.16
C LEU A 117 26.35 -1.22 4.51
N ASP A 118 25.91 0.00 4.85
CA ASP A 118 25.22 0.27 6.13
C ASP A 118 23.88 -0.47 6.21
N PHE A 119 23.22 -0.72 5.08
CA PHE A 119 21.99 -1.51 5.05
C PHE A 119 22.21 -2.98 5.45
N PHE A 120 23.43 -3.50 5.29
CA PHE A 120 23.81 -4.84 5.72
C PHE A 120 24.38 -4.89 7.14
N ASP A 121 24.71 -3.75 7.74
CA ASP A 121 25.22 -3.67 9.11
C ASP A 121 24.07 -3.80 10.12
N PRO A 122 24.03 -4.87 10.94
CA PRO A 122 23.00 -5.06 11.97
C PRO A 122 22.89 -3.92 12.99
N GLY A 123 23.97 -3.18 13.22
CA GLY A 123 24.04 -2.10 14.20
C GLY A 123 23.36 -0.80 13.76
N VAL A 124 23.25 -0.55 12.45
CA VAL A 124 22.69 0.70 11.90
C VAL A 124 21.55 0.47 10.90
N SER A 125 21.38 -0.74 10.39
CA SER A 125 20.39 -1.03 9.37
C SER A 125 18.96 -0.85 9.89
N CYS A 126 18.15 -0.15 9.09
CA CYS A 126 16.73 0.02 9.39
C CYS A 126 15.96 -1.32 9.43
N ILE A 127 16.47 -2.37 8.77
CA ILE A 127 15.86 -3.71 8.83
C ILE A 127 15.92 -4.30 10.25
N GLY A 128 16.99 -4.03 11.00
CA GLY A 128 17.15 -4.51 12.38
C GLY A 128 16.13 -3.85 13.32
N VAL A 129 15.95 -2.53 13.17
CA VAL A 129 14.95 -1.75 13.91
C VAL A 129 13.53 -2.21 13.59
N MET A 130 13.22 -2.48 12.31
CA MET A 130 11.92 -2.98 11.87
C MET A 130 11.67 -4.41 12.39
N ALA A 131 12.65 -5.31 12.29
CA ALA A 131 12.56 -6.67 12.80
C ALA A 131 12.33 -6.69 14.32
N GLY A 132 13.07 -5.88 15.08
CA GLY A 132 12.87 -5.72 16.52
C GLY A 132 11.48 -5.18 16.86
N SER A 133 10.98 -4.21 16.09
CA SER A 133 9.62 -3.67 16.27
C SER A 133 8.55 -4.72 15.98
N LEU A 134 8.71 -5.51 14.91
CA LEU A 134 7.79 -6.57 14.57
C LEU A 134 7.79 -7.68 15.63
N ALA A 135 8.96 -8.03 16.17
CA ALA A 135 9.09 -8.99 17.26
C ALA A 135 8.45 -8.49 18.57
N ARG A 136 8.48 -7.17 18.84
CA ARG A 136 7.73 -6.58 19.96
C ARG A 136 6.23 -6.67 19.74
N VAL A 137 5.75 -6.32 18.55
CA VAL A 137 4.32 -6.42 18.21
C VAL A 137 3.83 -7.86 18.30
N SER A 138 4.59 -8.84 17.79
CA SER A 138 4.20 -10.25 17.85
C SER A 138 4.11 -10.80 19.28
N LYS A 139 4.84 -10.20 20.24
CA LYS A 139 4.79 -10.53 21.66
C LYS A 139 3.70 -9.79 22.43
N SER A 140 3.16 -8.70 21.88
CA SER A 140 2.09 -7.95 22.54
C SER A 140 0.78 -8.74 22.55
N ASP A 141 -0.02 -8.53 23.58
CA ASP A 141 -1.31 -9.20 23.75
C ASP A 141 -2.46 -8.35 23.24
N PHE A 142 -3.38 -8.98 22.53
CA PHE A 142 -4.66 -8.40 22.16
C PHE A 142 -5.78 -9.27 22.75
N GLY A 143 -6.45 -8.77 23.79
CA GLY A 143 -7.48 -9.55 24.50
C GLY A 143 -6.94 -10.80 25.20
N GLY A 144 -5.70 -10.76 25.69
CA GLY A 144 -5.04 -11.89 26.37
C GLY A 144 -4.45 -12.95 25.42
N VAL A 145 -4.51 -12.72 24.10
CA VAL A 145 -3.89 -13.59 23.10
C VAL A 145 -2.72 -12.86 22.45
N PRO A 146 -1.51 -13.46 22.40
CA PRO A 146 -0.38 -12.89 21.70
C PRO A 146 -0.69 -12.64 20.23
N ILE A 147 -0.44 -11.43 19.74
CA ILE A 147 -0.70 -11.04 18.35
C ILE A 147 0.05 -11.94 17.37
N GLY A 148 1.26 -12.40 17.72
CA GLY A 148 2.01 -13.34 16.89
C GLY A 148 1.26 -14.64 16.60
N LEU A 149 0.48 -15.15 17.56
CA LEU A 149 -0.36 -16.34 17.34
C LEU A 149 -1.55 -16.03 16.43
N ILE A 150 -2.16 -14.85 16.59
CA ILE A 150 -3.25 -14.40 15.71
C ILE A 150 -2.74 -14.28 14.27
N LEU A 151 -1.58 -13.65 14.08
CA LEU A 151 -0.93 -13.54 12.78
C LEU A 151 -0.61 -14.91 12.20
N LEU A 152 0.02 -15.80 12.98
CA LEU A 152 0.34 -17.16 12.53
C LEU A 152 -0.91 -17.94 12.10
N ALA A 153 -2.00 -17.84 12.87
CA ALA A 153 -3.27 -18.48 12.54
C ALA A 153 -3.87 -17.90 11.25
N ALA A 154 -3.83 -16.57 11.06
CA ALA A 154 -4.29 -15.91 9.85
C ALA A 154 -3.47 -16.35 8.62
N ILE A 155 -2.14 -16.39 8.76
CA ILE A 155 -1.20 -16.84 7.73
C ILE A 155 -1.47 -18.29 7.35
N PHE A 156 -1.62 -19.16 8.34
CA PHE A 156 -1.96 -20.57 8.14
C PHE A 156 -3.31 -20.72 7.43
N ALA A 157 -4.35 -19.99 7.85
CA ALA A 157 -5.66 -20.05 7.22
C ALA A 157 -5.62 -19.59 5.76
N VAL A 158 -4.87 -18.52 5.46
CA VAL A 158 -4.68 -18.02 4.09
C VAL A 158 -3.91 -19.03 3.25
N SER A 159 -2.78 -19.57 3.73
CA SER A 159 -2.01 -20.56 2.96
C SER A 159 -2.77 -21.87 2.79
N TYR A 160 -3.44 -22.37 3.82
CA TYR A 160 -4.27 -23.55 3.70
C TYR A 160 -5.32 -23.37 2.60
N ARG A 161 -5.99 -22.21 2.54
CA ARG A 161 -6.94 -21.90 1.45
C ARG A 161 -6.27 -21.78 0.08
N LEU A 162 -5.10 -21.17 0.00
CA LEU A 162 -4.32 -21.10 -1.25
C LEU A 162 -3.83 -22.47 -1.72
N LEU A 163 -3.52 -23.40 -0.81
CA LEU A 163 -3.02 -24.73 -1.14
C LEU A 163 -4.16 -25.72 -1.44
N SER A 164 -5.28 -25.63 -0.72
CA SER A 164 -6.47 -26.50 -0.88
C SER A 164 -7.40 -26.09 -2.04
N GLY A 165 -7.19 -24.90 -2.61
CA GLY A 165 -7.92 -24.36 -3.76
C GLY A 165 -7.82 -25.19 -5.06
N SER A 166 -8.43 -24.70 -6.14
CA SER A 166 -8.35 -25.26 -7.52
C SER A 166 -6.88 -25.49 -7.97
N PRO A 167 -6.59 -26.18 -9.11
CA PRO A 167 -5.28 -26.16 -9.77
C PRO A 167 -4.81 -24.72 -10.07
N ILE A 168 -4.34 -24.05 -9.02
CA ILE A 168 -3.70 -22.76 -9.04
C ILE A 168 -2.41 -22.94 -9.82
N ARG A 169 -2.16 -22.03 -10.74
CA ARG A 169 -0.95 -22.04 -11.57
C ARG A 169 0.29 -22.13 -10.66
N PRO A 170 1.29 -22.97 -10.97
CA PRO A 170 2.37 -23.31 -10.06
C PRO A 170 3.15 -22.11 -9.50
N TYR A 171 3.25 -21.02 -10.26
CA TYR A 171 3.91 -19.79 -9.82
C TYR A 171 3.16 -19.05 -8.69
N LEU A 172 1.82 -19.12 -8.64
CA LEU A 172 1.01 -18.54 -7.56
C LEU A 172 1.24 -19.30 -6.24
N ARG A 173 1.38 -20.63 -6.33
CA ARG A 173 1.72 -21.48 -5.18
C ARG A 173 3.14 -21.17 -4.68
N ALA A 174 4.10 -21.06 -5.58
CA ALA A 174 5.48 -20.72 -5.22
C ALA A 174 5.56 -19.36 -4.51
N GLY A 175 4.91 -18.32 -5.04
CA GLY A 175 4.89 -16.99 -4.41
C GLY A 175 4.21 -16.99 -3.03
N ALA A 176 3.09 -17.70 -2.89
CA ALA A 176 2.40 -17.86 -1.60
C ALA A 176 3.26 -18.59 -0.58
N VAL A 177 3.94 -19.67 -0.98
CA VAL A 177 4.84 -20.44 -0.12
C VAL A 177 6.06 -19.63 0.30
N ILE A 178 6.69 -18.88 -0.61
CA ILE A 178 7.83 -18.01 -0.29
C ILE A 178 7.41 -16.93 0.71
N GLY A 179 6.30 -16.23 0.46
CA GLY A 179 5.76 -15.24 1.39
C GLY A 179 5.44 -15.86 2.76
N LEU A 180 4.96 -17.11 2.78
CA LEU A 180 4.71 -17.86 4.00
C LEU A 180 5.97 -18.18 4.77
N ILE A 181 6.99 -18.68 4.08
CA ILE A 181 8.27 -19.07 4.69
C ILE A 181 8.93 -17.82 5.29
N MET A 182 8.89 -16.69 4.59
CA MET A 182 9.44 -15.44 5.09
C MET A 182 8.71 -14.96 6.35
N LEU A 183 7.37 -14.97 6.32
CA LEU A 183 6.57 -14.46 7.43
C LEU A 183 6.56 -15.43 8.62
N ALA A 184 6.57 -16.73 8.36
CA ALA A 184 6.79 -17.76 9.37
C ALA A 184 8.20 -17.67 9.94
N ALA A 185 9.25 -17.43 9.14
CA ALA A 185 10.59 -17.20 9.65
C ALA A 185 10.63 -15.98 10.58
N LEU A 186 9.97 -14.88 10.21
CA LEU A 186 9.84 -13.70 11.06
C LEU A 186 9.07 -13.95 12.37
N LEU A 187 8.05 -14.81 12.36
CA LEU A 187 7.23 -15.13 13.55
C LEU A 187 7.80 -16.29 14.40
N VAL A 188 8.52 -17.23 13.78
CA VAL A 188 9.16 -18.41 14.40
C VAL A 188 10.59 -18.10 14.85
N LEU A 189 11.13 -16.92 14.52
CA LEU A 189 12.12 -16.23 15.33
C LEU A 189 11.51 -15.83 16.69
N LYS A 190 10.92 -16.81 17.38
CA LYS A 190 10.91 -16.88 18.82
C LYS A 190 12.36 -16.66 19.21
N PRO A 191 12.69 -15.60 19.93
CA PRO A 191 14.00 -15.56 20.53
C PRO A 191 14.10 -16.83 21.37
N VAL A 192 15.14 -17.63 21.12
CA VAL A 192 15.66 -18.47 22.20
C VAL A 192 15.70 -17.55 23.42
N PRO A 193 15.05 -17.91 24.54
CA PRO A 193 14.96 -17.02 25.70
C PRO A 193 16.35 -16.42 26.00
N GLY A 194 16.50 -15.10 25.85
CA GLY A 194 17.78 -14.40 26.00
C GLY A 194 18.45 -13.85 24.72
N ILE A 195 18.01 -14.22 23.51
CA ILE A 195 18.55 -13.65 22.26
C ILE A 195 17.59 -12.59 21.72
N ASP A 196 17.97 -11.32 21.68
CA ASP A 196 17.17 -10.31 20.99
C ASP A 196 17.19 -10.60 19.48
N PRO A 197 16.05 -10.72 18.77
CA PRO A 197 16.06 -10.92 17.31
C PRO A 197 16.80 -9.79 16.57
N SER A 198 16.82 -8.58 17.16
CA SER A 198 17.61 -7.46 16.65
C SER A 198 19.12 -7.63 16.85
N SER A 199 19.56 -8.62 17.64
CA SER A 199 20.97 -8.92 17.89
C SER A 199 21.50 -10.13 17.12
N SER A 200 20.74 -10.71 16.18
CA SER A 200 21.25 -11.76 15.29
C SER A 200 21.65 -11.19 13.92
N PRO A 201 22.96 -10.96 13.66
CA PRO A 201 23.46 -10.51 12.36
C PRO A 201 22.97 -11.35 11.19
N SER A 202 22.91 -12.67 11.36
CA SER A 202 22.48 -13.60 10.32
C SER A 202 21.02 -13.41 9.89
N VAL A 203 20.14 -13.09 10.84
CA VAL A 203 18.72 -12.82 10.57
C VAL A 203 18.58 -11.49 9.85
N ILE A 204 19.26 -10.45 10.34
CA ILE A 204 19.24 -9.12 9.74
C ILE A 204 19.77 -9.17 8.30
N LEU A 205 20.89 -9.86 8.07
CA LEU A 205 21.45 -10.06 6.74
C LEU A 205 20.47 -10.81 5.81
N ALA A 206 19.84 -11.88 6.29
CA ALA A 206 18.86 -12.62 5.50
C ALA A 206 17.66 -11.74 5.13
N LEU A 207 17.11 -10.98 6.07
CA LEU A 207 16.01 -10.05 5.81
C LEU A 207 16.41 -8.94 4.83
N ALA A 208 17.61 -8.37 4.99
CA ALA A 208 18.15 -7.36 4.09
C ALA A 208 18.23 -7.88 2.64
N VAL A 209 18.81 -9.07 2.44
CA VAL A 209 18.90 -9.71 1.13
C VAL A 209 17.52 -9.93 0.53
N ILE A 210 16.55 -10.38 1.31
CA ILE A 210 15.22 -10.65 0.77
C ILE A 210 14.48 -9.34 0.43
N VAL A 211 14.59 -8.30 1.25
CA VAL A 211 14.01 -6.99 0.95
C VAL A 211 14.62 -6.41 -0.33
N ILE A 212 15.94 -6.48 -0.49
CA ILE A 212 16.62 -6.05 -1.72
C ILE A 212 16.16 -6.87 -2.92
N ALA A 213 16.09 -8.20 -2.79
CA ALA A 213 15.62 -9.07 -3.88
C ALA A 213 14.17 -8.76 -4.27
N TRP A 214 13.30 -8.51 -3.29
CA TRP A 214 11.93 -8.08 -3.53
C TRP A 214 11.88 -6.74 -4.30
N GLU A 215 12.67 -5.76 -3.87
CA GLU A 215 12.63 -4.42 -4.42
C GLU A 215 13.25 -4.34 -5.83
N LEU A 216 14.39 -5.02 -6.04
CA LEU A 216 15.10 -5.04 -7.32
C LEU A 216 14.51 -6.02 -8.35
N VAL A 217 13.82 -7.08 -7.91
CA VAL A 217 13.27 -8.11 -8.81
C VAL A 217 11.74 -8.14 -8.73
N GLY A 218 11.17 -8.28 -7.54
CA GLY A 218 9.71 -8.32 -7.34
C GLY A 218 8.99 -7.05 -7.81
N GLY A 219 9.55 -5.88 -7.51
CA GLY A 219 9.06 -4.57 -7.99
C GLY A 219 8.93 -4.52 -9.52
N PRO A 220 10.03 -4.69 -10.28
CA PRO A 220 9.98 -4.76 -11.75
C PRO A 220 9.08 -5.85 -12.31
N LEU A 221 8.92 -6.99 -11.64
CA LEU A 221 8.01 -8.05 -12.09
C LEU A 221 6.52 -7.64 -12.11
N PHE A 222 6.12 -6.54 -11.45
CA PHE A 222 4.79 -5.96 -11.63
C PHE A 222 4.51 -5.51 -13.08
N ALA A 223 5.55 -5.28 -13.89
CA ALA A 223 5.42 -5.02 -15.32
C ALA A 223 4.85 -6.21 -16.10
N VAL A 224 4.92 -7.43 -15.54
CA VAL A 224 4.50 -8.65 -16.19
C VAL A 224 3.10 -9.05 -15.70
N PRO A 225 2.05 -8.97 -16.54
CA PRO A 225 0.65 -9.15 -16.11
C PRO A 225 0.37 -10.42 -15.31
N ARG A 226 0.98 -11.55 -15.71
CA ARG A 226 0.80 -12.86 -15.03
C ARG A 226 1.30 -12.89 -13.59
N PHE A 227 2.23 -12.01 -13.21
CA PHE A 227 2.79 -11.93 -11.86
C PHE A 227 2.11 -10.88 -10.98
N GLN A 228 1.28 -9.99 -11.53
CA GLN A 228 0.69 -8.89 -10.76
C GLN A 228 -0.18 -9.36 -9.58
N ALA A 229 -1.01 -10.38 -9.75
CA ALA A 229 -1.88 -10.86 -8.67
C ALA A 229 -1.09 -11.40 -7.44
N PRO A 230 -0.11 -12.31 -7.57
CA PRO A 230 0.69 -12.76 -6.43
C PRO A 230 1.55 -11.64 -5.86
N LEU A 231 2.13 -10.79 -6.70
CA LEU A 231 2.95 -9.67 -6.26
C LEU A 231 2.11 -8.64 -5.49
N LEU A 232 0.86 -8.39 -5.89
CA LEU A 232 -0.05 -7.51 -5.16
C LEU A 232 -0.34 -8.05 -3.77
N ALA A 233 -0.63 -9.35 -3.63
CA ALA A 233 -0.88 -9.96 -2.33
C ALA A 233 0.37 -9.95 -1.43
N PHE A 234 1.54 -10.26 -1.99
CA PHE A 234 2.81 -10.18 -1.27
C PHE A 234 3.09 -8.74 -0.82
N SER A 235 2.98 -7.79 -1.74
CA SER A 235 3.22 -6.38 -1.48
C SER A 235 2.29 -5.81 -0.43
N TRP A 236 0.99 -6.16 -0.50
CA TRP A 236 0.04 -5.81 0.53
C TRP A 236 0.41 -6.42 1.88
N ALA A 237 0.77 -7.71 1.95
CA ALA A 237 1.14 -8.37 3.21
C ALA A 237 2.39 -7.74 3.86
N MET A 238 3.37 -7.36 3.04
CA MET A 238 4.57 -6.64 3.50
C MET A 238 4.19 -5.28 4.11
N HIS A 239 3.41 -4.46 3.39
CA HIS A 239 2.95 -3.16 3.88
C HIS A 239 2.00 -3.26 5.07
N SER A 240 1.19 -4.33 5.14
CA SER A 240 0.38 -4.63 6.31
C SER A 240 1.23 -4.92 7.54
N SER A 241 2.39 -5.57 7.37
CA SER A 241 3.35 -5.79 8.47
C SER A 241 3.99 -4.48 8.93
N LEU A 242 4.29 -3.57 8.00
CA LEU A 242 4.78 -2.22 8.33
C LEU A 242 3.72 -1.39 9.08
N ALA A 243 2.45 -1.49 8.67
CA ALA A 243 1.35 -0.82 9.35
C ALA A 243 1.20 -1.28 10.81
N LEU A 244 1.45 -2.56 11.12
CA LEU A 244 1.40 -3.08 12.49
C LEU A 244 2.47 -2.48 13.42
N ILE A 245 3.62 -2.09 12.87
CA ILE A 245 4.70 -1.45 13.64
C ILE A 245 4.62 0.09 13.60
N GLY A 246 3.55 0.65 13.02
CA GLY A 246 3.23 2.07 13.08
C GLY A 246 3.28 2.84 11.77
N PHE A 247 3.59 2.22 10.62
CA PHE A 247 3.64 2.91 9.31
C PHE A 247 2.30 2.82 8.56
N VAL A 248 1.24 3.32 9.19
CA VAL A 248 -0.13 3.17 8.68
C VAL A 248 -0.42 4.09 7.49
N ASP A 249 0.08 5.32 7.57
CA ASP A 249 0.14 6.32 6.50
C ASP A 249 0.77 5.75 5.22
N PHE A 250 1.97 5.18 5.34
CA PHE A 250 2.71 4.57 4.25
C PHE A 250 2.00 3.34 3.69
N GLY A 251 1.47 2.47 4.58
CA GLY A 251 0.68 1.32 4.17
C GLY A 251 -0.57 1.70 3.37
N ALA A 252 -1.26 2.78 3.76
CA ALA A 252 -2.42 3.30 3.03
C ALA A 252 -2.04 3.92 1.67
N PHE A 253 -0.91 4.63 1.61
CA PHE A 253 -0.37 5.15 0.36
C PHE A 253 0.00 4.03 -0.61
N ALA A 254 0.76 3.04 -0.14
CA ALA A 254 1.12 1.88 -0.92
C ALA A 254 -0.11 1.10 -1.40
N LEU A 255 -1.10 0.86 -0.52
CA LEU A 255 -2.36 0.23 -0.90
C LEU A 255 -3.07 0.99 -2.02
N SER A 256 -3.15 2.32 -1.92
CA SER A 256 -3.79 3.17 -2.94
C SER A 256 -3.10 3.01 -4.31
N LEU A 257 -1.76 2.94 -4.31
CA LEU A 257 -0.99 2.71 -5.52
C LEU A 257 -1.13 1.28 -6.05
N LEU A 258 -1.19 0.25 -5.20
CA LEU A 258 -1.35 -1.14 -5.64
C LEU A 258 -2.67 -1.38 -6.39
N LEU A 259 -3.71 -0.57 -6.14
CA LEU A 259 -4.98 -0.66 -6.87
C LEU A 259 -4.83 -0.42 -8.38
N VAL A 260 -3.76 0.23 -8.84
CA VAL A 260 -3.49 0.45 -10.28
C VAL A 260 -3.12 -0.83 -11.02
N PHE A 261 -2.79 -1.90 -10.30
CA PHE A 261 -2.55 -3.24 -10.86
C PHE A 261 -3.79 -4.13 -10.81
N VAL A 262 -4.92 -3.64 -10.30
CA VAL A 262 -6.16 -4.39 -10.22
C VAL A 262 -6.98 -4.18 -11.51
N PRO A 263 -7.36 -5.24 -12.25
CA PRO A 263 -8.20 -5.12 -13.42
C PRO A 263 -9.58 -4.54 -13.09
N SER A 264 -10.17 -3.77 -14.01
CA SER A 264 -11.46 -3.08 -13.80
C SER A 264 -12.61 -3.99 -13.32
N PRO A 265 -12.76 -5.26 -13.79
CA PRO A 265 -13.77 -6.17 -13.23
C PRO A 265 -13.65 -6.40 -11.72
N TYR A 266 -12.43 -6.38 -11.19
CA TYR A 266 -12.18 -6.53 -9.75
C TYR A 266 -12.36 -5.23 -8.97
N LEU A 267 -12.11 -4.07 -9.60
CA LEU A 267 -12.46 -2.76 -9.01
C LEU A 267 -13.96 -2.67 -8.74
N ASN A 268 -14.79 -3.16 -9.68
CA ASN A 268 -16.23 -3.23 -9.49
C ASN A 268 -16.62 -4.10 -8.29
N LEU A 269 -15.97 -5.25 -8.10
CA LEU A 269 -16.20 -6.10 -6.92
C LEU A 269 -15.84 -5.41 -5.60
N MET A 270 -14.81 -4.55 -5.61
CA MET A 270 -14.45 -3.74 -4.44
C MET A 270 -15.43 -2.58 -4.21
N SER A 271 -16.20 -2.19 -5.21
CA SER A 271 -17.29 -1.23 -5.04
C SER A 271 -18.60 -1.87 -4.53
N ASN A 272 -18.71 -3.20 -4.48
CA ASN A 272 -19.92 -3.87 -4.01
C ASN A 272 -20.26 -3.54 -2.55
N ARG A 273 -21.55 -3.63 -2.22
CA ARG A 273 -22.02 -3.46 -0.85
C ARG A 273 -21.72 -4.68 0.01
N VAL A 274 -21.44 -4.44 1.28
CA VAL A 274 -21.21 -5.46 2.31
C VAL A 274 -22.14 -5.17 3.48
N GLN A 275 -22.75 -6.22 4.02
CA GLN A 275 -23.43 -6.14 5.30
C GLN A 275 -22.40 -6.21 6.41
N VAL A 276 -22.33 -5.17 7.24
CA VAL A 276 -21.50 -5.14 8.44
C VAL A 276 -22.38 -5.61 9.60
N PRO A 277 -22.00 -6.68 10.32
CA PRO A 277 -22.75 -7.12 11.48
C PRO A 277 -22.99 -5.97 12.46
N GLY A 278 -24.26 -5.75 12.84
CA GLY A 278 -24.66 -4.71 13.80
C GLY A 278 -24.85 -3.29 13.25
N VAL A 279 -24.49 -3.00 11.99
CA VAL A 279 -24.61 -1.64 11.40
C VAL A 279 -25.86 -1.48 10.53
N GLY A 280 -26.76 -2.47 10.49
CA GLY A 280 -28.03 -2.40 9.76
C GLY A 280 -27.85 -2.42 8.23
N PRO A 281 -27.98 -1.28 7.52
CA PRO A 281 -27.84 -1.22 6.06
C PRO A 281 -26.49 -1.70 5.53
N SER A 282 -26.53 -2.27 4.32
CA SER A 282 -25.32 -2.61 3.57
C SER A 282 -24.60 -1.36 3.08
N MET A 283 -23.28 -1.32 3.23
CA MET A 283 -22.43 -0.18 2.84
C MET A 283 -21.44 -0.58 1.75
N HIS A 284 -21.12 0.33 0.82
CA HIS A 284 -20.04 0.12 -0.16
C HIS A 284 -18.71 -0.09 0.58
N ARG A 285 -17.91 -1.11 0.17
CA ARG A 285 -16.62 -1.40 0.86
C ARG A 285 -15.68 -0.21 0.86
N ALA A 286 -15.68 0.61 -0.19
CA ALA A 286 -14.87 1.83 -0.25
C ALA A 286 -15.24 2.85 0.84
N HIS A 287 -16.54 3.05 1.11
CA HIS A 287 -17.01 3.93 2.19
C HIS A 287 -16.68 3.35 3.56
N LEU A 288 -16.85 2.04 3.74
CA LEU A 288 -16.49 1.35 4.97
C LEU A 288 -14.98 1.48 5.23
N TYR A 289 -14.14 1.22 4.23
CA TYR A 289 -12.70 1.42 4.29
C TYR A 289 -12.33 2.86 4.69
N PHE A 290 -12.95 3.85 4.05
CA PHE A 290 -12.74 5.26 4.37
C PHE A 290 -13.12 5.58 5.82
N ALA A 291 -14.33 5.20 6.26
CA ALA A 291 -14.80 5.44 7.62
C ALA A 291 -13.89 4.77 8.66
N THR A 292 -13.44 3.53 8.40
CA THR A 292 -12.48 2.86 9.27
C THR A 292 -11.14 3.59 9.30
N CYS A 293 -10.65 4.11 8.17
CA CYS A 293 -9.41 4.90 8.15
C CYS A 293 -9.53 6.24 8.89
N VAL A 294 -10.73 6.83 8.98
CA VAL A 294 -10.99 7.98 9.87
C VAL A 294 -10.75 7.59 11.33
N MET A 295 -11.29 6.44 11.76
CA MET A 295 -11.08 5.93 13.12
C MET A 295 -9.60 5.58 13.38
N VAL A 296 -8.90 5.03 12.39
CA VAL A 296 -7.46 4.73 12.46
C VAL A 296 -6.64 5.99 12.71
N ALA A 297 -6.90 7.07 11.97
CA ALA A 297 -6.20 8.34 12.17
C ALA A 297 -6.43 8.90 13.58
N ILE A 298 -7.67 8.88 14.06
CA ILE A 298 -8.01 9.32 15.42
C ILE A 298 -7.26 8.46 16.45
N ALA A 299 -7.32 7.13 16.32
CA ALA A 299 -6.64 6.21 17.24
C ALA A 299 -5.11 6.39 17.23
N SER A 300 -4.53 6.63 16.06
CA SER A 300 -3.09 6.91 15.93
C SER A 300 -2.70 8.21 16.61
N GLY A 301 -3.50 9.28 16.43
CA GLY A 301 -3.32 10.57 17.10
C GLY A 301 -3.39 10.50 18.62
N LEU A 302 -4.18 9.56 19.15
CA LEU A 302 -4.27 9.27 20.59
C LEU A 302 -3.12 8.38 21.10
N GLY A 303 -2.14 8.06 20.25
CA GLY A 303 -0.95 7.29 20.61
C GLY A 303 -1.07 5.77 20.44
N SER A 304 -2.19 5.26 19.90
CA SER A 304 -2.44 3.82 19.79
C SER A 304 -2.03 3.23 18.43
N ARG A 305 -0.74 3.26 18.12
CA ARG A 305 -0.20 2.85 16.80
C ARG A 305 -0.51 1.40 16.44
N LEU A 306 -0.41 0.48 17.40
CA LEU A 306 -0.71 -0.94 17.17
C LEU A 306 -2.19 -1.16 16.83
N ILE A 307 -3.10 -0.52 17.58
CA ILE A 307 -4.54 -0.59 17.30
C ILE A 307 -4.83 0.02 15.94
N ALA A 308 -4.24 1.17 15.62
CA ALA A 308 -4.36 1.79 14.30
C ALA A 308 -3.91 0.84 13.18
N GLY A 309 -2.77 0.16 13.33
CA GLY A 309 -2.27 -0.84 12.39
C GLY A 309 -3.21 -2.04 12.22
N ILE A 310 -3.73 -2.60 13.32
CA ILE A 310 -4.70 -3.72 13.28
C ILE A 310 -5.98 -3.30 12.55
N VAL A 311 -6.55 -2.16 12.95
CA VAL A 311 -7.81 -1.65 12.37
C VAL A 311 -7.63 -1.29 10.90
N PHE A 312 -6.50 -0.69 10.51
CA PHE A 312 -6.15 -0.44 9.11
C PHE A 312 -6.08 -1.74 8.30
N ASN A 313 -5.39 -2.76 8.82
CA ASN A 313 -5.27 -4.04 8.12
C ASN A 313 -6.61 -4.75 7.95
N LEU A 314 -7.50 -4.66 8.94
CA LEU A 314 -8.87 -5.15 8.82
C LEU A 314 -9.65 -4.37 7.74
N ALA A 315 -9.52 -3.05 7.70
CA ALA A 315 -10.14 -2.21 6.67
C ALA A 315 -9.63 -2.59 5.26
N ALA A 316 -8.31 -2.75 5.12
CA ALA A 316 -7.66 -3.14 3.87
C ALA A 316 -8.11 -4.55 3.42
N LEU A 317 -8.25 -5.50 4.36
CA LEU A 317 -8.80 -6.83 4.09
C LEU A 317 -10.24 -6.79 3.63
N VAL A 318 -11.07 -5.91 4.20
CA VAL A 318 -12.45 -5.73 3.75
C VAL A 318 -12.48 -5.17 2.32
N LEU A 319 -11.61 -4.22 2.00
CA LEU A 319 -11.52 -3.66 0.65
C LEU A 319 -10.99 -4.68 -0.36
N LEU A 320 -9.82 -5.27 -0.09
CA LEU A 320 -9.13 -6.20 -0.98
C LEU A 320 -9.67 -7.63 -0.95
N GLY A 321 -10.53 -7.98 -0.01
CA GLY A 321 -11.06 -9.33 0.18
C GLY A 321 -11.52 -10.01 -1.11
N PRO A 322 -12.28 -9.35 -2.01
CA PRO A 322 -12.65 -9.92 -3.31
C PRO A 322 -11.44 -10.28 -4.17
N VAL A 323 -10.43 -9.40 -4.24
CA VAL A 323 -9.18 -9.60 -4.98
C VAL A 323 -8.34 -10.71 -4.37
N LEU A 324 -8.12 -10.70 -3.05
CA LEU A 324 -7.34 -11.74 -2.37
C LEU A 324 -8.03 -13.09 -2.44
N SER A 325 -9.36 -13.12 -2.36
CA SER A 325 -10.12 -14.35 -2.49
C SER A 325 -9.92 -15.01 -3.85
N MET A 326 -9.64 -14.23 -4.92
CA MET A 326 -9.31 -14.75 -6.25
C MET A 326 -8.20 -15.77 -6.20
N LEU A 327 -7.13 -15.45 -5.47
CA LEU A 327 -5.95 -16.29 -5.35
C LEU A 327 -6.27 -17.66 -4.72
N ALA A 328 -7.31 -17.75 -3.90
CA ALA A 328 -7.63 -18.93 -3.10
C ALA A 328 -8.86 -19.73 -3.56
N GLY A 329 -9.68 -19.22 -4.48
CA GLY A 329 -11.04 -19.75 -4.68
C GLY A 329 -11.31 -20.42 -6.03
N ARG A 330 -12.33 -21.28 -6.05
CA ARG A 330 -12.82 -22.04 -7.21
C ARG A 330 -14.04 -21.41 -7.92
N ALA A 331 -14.51 -20.25 -7.46
CA ALA A 331 -15.72 -19.61 -7.98
C ALA A 331 -15.53 -19.11 -9.42
N PRO A 332 -16.62 -19.04 -10.23
CA PRO A 332 -16.57 -18.36 -11.52
C PRO A 332 -16.20 -16.91 -11.28
N ARG A 333 -15.02 -16.52 -11.75
CA ARG A 333 -14.45 -15.19 -11.55
C ARG A 333 -13.99 -14.66 -12.90
N PRO A 334 -13.95 -13.32 -13.06
CA PRO A 334 -13.24 -12.73 -14.19
C PRO A 334 -11.82 -13.27 -14.22
N ALA A 335 -11.30 -13.65 -15.39
CA ALA A 335 -9.89 -14.02 -15.49
C ALA A 335 -9.02 -12.83 -15.05
N TRP A 336 -7.95 -13.11 -14.29
CA TRP A 336 -6.92 -12.11 -14.06
C TRP A 336 -5.91 -12.18 -15.19
N ASP A 337 -6.19 -11.44 -16.25
CA ASP A 337 -5.28 -11.30 -17.40
C ASP A 337 -4.14 -10.31 -17.10
N GLY A 338 -4.23 -9.65 -15.93
CA GLY A 338 -3.38 -8.55 -15.51
C GLY A 338 -3.65 -7.27 -16.30
N VAL A 339 -2.90 -6.23 -15.96
CA VAL A 339 -3.04 -4.90 -16.51
C VAL A 339 -1.75 -4.55 -17.26
N PRO A 340 -1.79 -4.45 -18.60
CA PRO A 340 -0.60 -4.10 -19.37
C PRO A 340 -0.13 -2.68 -19.06
N LEU A 341 1.19 -2.46 -19.03
CA LEU A 341 1.77 -1.13 -18.91
C LEU A 341 1.47 -0.24 -20.13
N PRO A 342 1.60 -0.72 -21.39
CA PRO A 342 1.29 0.12 -22.53
C PRO A 342 -0.21 0.39 -22.62
N ASN A 343 -0.57 1.66 -22.73
CA ASN A 343 -1.94 2.08 -23.01
C ASN A 343 -1.94 3.14 -24.12
N ARG A 344 -2.88 2.99 -25.06
CA ARG A 344 -3.07 3.95 -26.16
C ARG A 344 -3.67 5.28 -25.68
N LEU A 345 -4.40 5.27 -24.58
CA LEU A 345 -5.04 6.48 -24.02
C LEU A 345 -4.04 7.40 -23.31
N THR A 346 -2.89 6.89 -22.86
CA THR A 346 -1.87 7.69 -22.17
C THR A 346 -1.05 8.51 -23.17
N PRO A 347 -1.07 9.85 -23.10
CA PRO A 347 -0.25 10.69 -23.97
C PRO A 347 1.25 10.39 -23.78
N ARG A 348 1.97 10.19 -24.90
CA ARG A 348 3.40 9.81 -24.88
C ARG A 348 4.28 10.80 -24.12
N TRP A 349 3.97 12.09 -24.16
CA TRP A 349 4.75 13.12 -23.47
C TRP A 349 4.69 12.98 -21.95
N MET A 350 3.62 12.39 -21.38
CA MET A 350 3.50 12.20 -19.93
C MET A 350 4.51 11.19 -19.37
N PHE A 351 5.15 10.38 -20.22
CA PHE A 351 6.24 9.49 -19.77
C PHE A 351 7.50 10.25 -19.34
N ILE A 352 7.56 11.57 -19.54
CA ILE A 352 8.59 12.42 -18.94
C ILE A 352 8.58 12.34 -17.40
N PHE A 353 7.42 12.10 -16.78
CA PHE A 353 7.29 12.02 -15.32
C PHE A 353 8.05 10.82 -14.74
N PRO A 354 7.80 9.56 -15.16
CA PRO A 354 8.63 8.41 -14.77
C PRO A 354 10.11 8.60 -15.06
N VAL A 355 10.49 9.23 -16.18
CA VAL A 355 11.90 9.54 -16.50
C VAL A 355 12.48 10.49 -15.46
N PHE A 356 11.77 11.56 -15.11
CA PHE A 356 12.20 12.50 -14.07
C PHE A 356 12.30 11.83 -12.71
N LEU A 357 11.33 11.00 -12.34
CA LEU A 357 11.37 10.20 -11.10
C LEU A 357 12.59 9.29 -11.06
N PHE A 358 12.92 8.63 -12.18
CA PHE A 358 14.13 7.80 -12.25
C PHE A 358 15.40 8.63 -12.12
N LEU A 359 15.53 9.72 -12.89
CA LEU A 359 16.71 10.59 -12.88
C LEU A 359 16.95 11.23 -11.52
N HIS A 360 15.90 11.69 -10.85
CA HIS A 360 15.99 12.19 -9.48
C HIS A 360 16.23 11.05 -8.49
N GLY A 361 15.53 9.93 -8.70
CA GLY A 361 15.64 8.66 -7.99
C GLY A 361 17.04 8.14 -7.82
N ILE A 362 17.85 8.18 -8.89
CA ILE A 362 19.23 7.67 -8.87
C ILE A 362 20.21 8.62 -8.17
N THR A 363 19.82 9.86 -7.88
CA THR A 363 20.66 10.76 -7.09
C THR A 363 20.60 10.38 -5.62
N SER A 364 21.71 10.57 -4.90
CA SER A 364 21.84 10.23 -3.48
C SER A 364 20.98 11.10 -2.53
N HIS A 365 20.16 12.02 -3.05
CA HIS A 365 19.37 12.97 -2.25
C HIS A 365 17.94 12.49 -1.93
N LEU A 366 17.59 11.26 -2.29
CA LEU A 366 16.35 10.61 -1.86
C LEU A 366 16.59 9.51 -0.80
N GLY A 367 17.82 9.37 -0.31
CA GLY A 367 18.21 8.50 0.80
C GLY A 367 17.97 9.16 2.14
#